data_AF-A0A660T5J0-F1
#
_entry.id   AF-A0A660T5J0-F1
#
_cell.length_a   1.000
_cell.length_b   1.000
_cell.length_c   1.000
_cell.angle_alpha   90.00
_cell.angle_beta   90.00
_cell.angle_gamma   90.00
#
_symmetry.space_group_name_H-M   'P 1'
#
loop_
_entity.id
_entity.type
_entity.pdbx_description
1 polymer ?
#
loop_
_entity_poly.entity_id
_entity_poly.type
_entity_poly.pdbx_seq_one_letter_code
_entity_poly.pdbx_strand_id
1 'polypeptide(L)' 'MKDIIIVGSGPAGHTAAIYSARAGLETTLFEGWMA' A
#
# COMPACT_ATOMS: atom_id res chain seq x y z
N MET A 1 -6.74 -10.76 7.70
CA MET A 1 -7.03 -9.52 8.48
C MET A 1 -5.80 -8.69 8.27
N LYS A 2 -5.91 -7.51 7.65
CA LYS A 2 -4.72 -6.85 7.11
C LYS A 2 -3.94 -6.10 8.16
N ASP A 3 -2.62 -6.34 8.20
CA ASP A 3 -1.70 -5.67 9.10
C ASP A 3 -1.51 -4.20 8.71
N ILE A 4 -1.53 -3.91 7.40
CA ILE A 4 -1.30 -2.56 6.85
C ILE A 4 -2.28 -2.23 5.73
N ILE A 5 -2.86 -1.02 5.80
CA ILE A 5 -3.65 -0.40 4.75
C ILE A 5 -3.01 0.93 4.36
N ILE A 6 -2.76 1.12 3.08
CA ILE A 6 -2.18 2.34 2.50
C ILE A 6 -3.22 2.96 1.57
N VAL A 7 -3.42 4.28 1.69
CA VAL A 7 -4.33 5.06 0.83
C VAL A 7 -3.52 6.13 0.11
N GLY A 8 -3.53 6.05 -1.23
CA GLY A 8 -2.84 7.00 -2.12
C GLY A 8 -1.85 6.31 -3.06
N SER A 9 -2.05 6.50 -4.37
CA SER A 9 -1.25 5.94 -5.48
C SER A 9 -0.02 6.78 -5.87
N GLY A 10 0.50 7.55 -4.91
CA GLY A 10 1.73 8.32 -5.13
C GLY A 10 2.98 7.43 -5.01
N PRO A 11 4.15 7.95 -5.39
CA PRO A 11 5.43 7.25 -5.21
C PRO A 11 5.68 6.81 -3.76
N ALA A 12 5.23 7.61 -2.78
CA ALA A 12 5.30 7.28 -1.37
C ALA A 12 4.43 6.06 -0.99
N GLY A 13 3.21 5.97 -1.54
CA GLY A 13 2.28 4.86 -1.28
C GLY A 13 2.81 3.54 -1.84
N HIS A 14 3.36 3.55 -3.06
CA HIS A 14 4.02 2.39 -3.64
C HIS A 14 5.28 1.98 -2.88
N THR A 15 6.08 2.95 -2.45
CA THR A 15 7.29 2.69 -1.64
C THR A 15 6.89 2.00 -0.33
N ALA A 16 5.93 2.54 0.40
CA ALA A 16 5.41 1.93 1.62
C ALA A 16 4.90 0.50 1.36
N ALA A 17 4.10 0.29 0.31
CA ALA A 17 3.53 -1.02 -0.01
C ALA A 17 4.62 -2.07 -0.30
N ILE A 18 5.67 -1.69 -1.04
CA ILE A 18 6.79 -2.59 -1.35
C ILE A 18 7.53 -2.99 -0.07
N TYR A 19 7.86 -2.04 0.81
CA TYR A 19 8.62 -2.36 2.02
C TYR A 19 7.77 -3.11 3.05
N SER A 20 6.48 -2.79 3.18
CA SER A 20 5.54 -3.55 4.03
C SER A 20 5.38 -4.99 3.56
N ALA A 21 5.24 -5.23 2.26
CA ALA A 21 5.18 -6.58 1.71
C ALA A 21 6.50 -7.35 1.91
N ARG A 22 7.67 -6.70 1.76
CA ARG A 22 8.99 -7.31 2.00
C ARG A 22 9.22 -7.65 3.47
N ALA A 23 8.57 -6.96 4.39
CA ALA A 23 8.56 -7.28 5.82
C ALA A 23 7.62 -8.45 6.17
N GLY A 24 6.90 -9.02 5.19
CA GLY A 24 5.99 -10.15 5.39
C GLY A 24 4.60 -9.76 5.91
N LEU A 25 4.22 -8.48 5.85
CA LEU A 25 2.94 -7.98 6.37
C LEU A 25 1.83 -8.11 5.33
N GLU A 26 0.62 -8.48 5.77
CA GLU A 26 -0.57 -8.51 4.92
C GLU A 26 -0.99 -7.07 4.56
N THR A 27 -0.56 -6.59 3.38
CA THR A 27 -0.68 -5.19 2.96
C THR A 27 -1.80 -5.01 1.91
N THR A 28 -2.49 -3.86 1.90
CA THR A 28 -3.29 -3.37 0.74
C THR A 28 -2.93 -1.94 0.42
N LEU A 29 -2.83 -1.64 -0.86
CA LEU A 29 -2.76 -0.28 -1.37
C LEU A 29 -4.07 0.05 -2.09
N PHE A 30 -4.72 1.14 -1.69
CA PHE A 30 -5.83 1.74 -2.42
C PHE A 30 -5.33 2.89 -3.27
N GLU A 31 -5.56 2.77 -4.58
CA GLU A 31 -5.20 3.79 -5.55
C GLU A 31 -6.34 4.80 -5.73
N GLY A 32 -5.99 6.04 -6.10
CA GLY A 32 -7.00 7.02 -6.49
C GLY A 32 -7.70 6.55 -7.77
N TRP A 33 -9.02 6.45 -7.74
CA TRP A 33 -9.82 6.24 -8.95
C TRP A 33 -10.02 7.59 -9.64
N MET A 34 -9.60 7.70 -10.91
CA MET A 34 -10.00 8.79 -11.80
C MET A 34 -11.11 8.27 -12.71
N ALA A 35 -12.29 8.88 -12.63
CA ALA A 35 -13.47 8.53 -13.42
C ALA A 35 -13.38 9.04 -14.87
#